data_AF-A0A847YVF3-F1
#
_entry.id   AF-A0A847YVF3-F1
#
_cell.length_a   1.000
_cell.length_b   1.000
_cell.length_c   1.000
_cell.angle_alpha   90.00
_cell.angle_beta   90.00
_cell.angle_gamma   90.00
#
_symmetry.space_group_name_H-M   'P 1'
#
loop_
_entity.id
_entity.type
_entity.pdbx_description
1 polymer ?
#
loop_
_entity_poly.entity_id
_entity_poly.type
_entity_poly.pdbx_seq_one_letter_code
_entity_poly.pdbx_strand_id
1 'polypeptide(L)'
;MAERKFERKTILDPAVADLLTGMEQRQAEAALPRKERERISRERAKIQSRRDQRATYDLPPSLREMVRDLAEDLRLPASQLVTLALVRFLSDYANGLIDLGKYKQPSRSPRYDWNLVFPEALFPKRKKG
;
A
#
# COMPACT_ATOMS: atom_id res chain seq x y z
N MET A 1 -41.49 33.27 23.31
CA MET A 1 -40.35 33.51 22.41
C MET A 1 -39.15 32.76 22.99
N ALA A 2 -38.74 31.64 22.39
CA ALA A 2 -37.61 30.84 22.90
C ALA A 2 -36.38 31.13 22.04
N GLU A 3 -35.38 31.78 22.63
CA GLU A 3 -34.10 32.07 22.00
C GLU A 3 -33.34 30.77 21.72
N ARG A 4 -33.15 30.43 20.44
CA ARG A 4 -32.29 29.32 20.02
C ARG A 4 -30.84 29.79 20.06
N LYS A 5 -30.05 29.29 21.03
CA LYS A 5 -28.60 29.39 21.02
C LYS A 5 -28.05 28.67 19.79
N PHE A 6 -27.44 29.43 18.87
CA PHE A 6 -26.67 28.87 17.78
C PHE A 6 -25.31 28.43 18.32
N GLU A 7 -25.17 27.15 18.64
CA GLU A 7 -23.86 26.55 18.88
C GLU A 7 -23.10 26.45 17.54
N ARG A 8 -21.95 27.12 17.45
CA ARG A 8 -21.05 26.99 16.30
C ARG A 8 -20.51 25.57 16.26
N LYS A 9 -20.99 24.74 15.34
CA LYS A 9 -20.30 23.51 14.94
C LYS A 9 -18.95 23.91 14.34
N THR A 10 -17.85 23.61 15.03
CA THR A 10 -16.49 23.66 14.49
C THR A 10 -16.32 22.54 13.49
N ILE A 11 -16.88 22.74 12.29
CA ILE A 11 -16.54 21.93 11.12
C ILE A 11 -15.15 22.40 10.70
N LEU A 12 -14.12 21.83 11.33
CA LEU A 12 -12.73 22.04 10.90
C LEU A 12 -12.61 21.49 9.48
N ASP A 13 -12.16 22.34 8.57
CA ASP A 13 -11.79 21.92 7.21
C ASP A 13 -10.75 20.79 7.32
N PRO A 14 -10.92 19.66 6.60
CA PRO A 14 -9.99 18.53 6.64
C PRO A 14 -8.52 18.94 6.45
N ALA A 15 -8.24 19.94 5.61
CA ALA A 15 -6.89 20.43 5.40
C ALA A 15 -6.31 21.14 6.64
N VAL A 16 -7.16 21.83 7.40
CA VAL A 16 -6.77 22.50 8.65
C VAL A 16 -6.58 21.48 9.77
N ALA A 17 -7.40 20.43 9.81
CA ALA A 17 -7.24 19.32 10.75
C ALA A 17 -5.89 18.60 10.54
N ASP A 18 -5.52 18.29 9.29
CA ASP A 18 -4.25 17.66 8.97
C ASP A 18 -3.04 18.54 9.33
N LEU A 19 -3.14 19.85 9.12
CA LEU A 19 -2.12 20.82 9.53
C LEU A 19 -1.93 20.86 11.05
N LEU A 20 -3.03 20.90 11.82
CA LEU A 20 -2.99 20.89 13.28
C LEU A 20 -2.37 19.60 13.82
N THR A 21 -2.77 18.46 13.27
CA THR A 21 -2.23 17.15 13.64
C THR A 21 -0.73 17.05 13.36
N GLY A 22 -0.29 17.60 12.22
CA GLY A 22 1.13 17.67 11.85
C GLY A 22 1.95 18.61 12.74
N MET A 23 1.35 19.67 13.29
CA MET A 23 1.99 20.59 14.23
C MET A 23 2.11 19.98 15.63
N GLU A 24 1.05 19.34 16.12
CA GLU A 24 1.04 18.66 17.43
C GLU A 24 2.06 17.52 17.48
N GLN A 25 2.19 16.73 16.41
CA GLN A 25 3.20 15.67 16.31
C GLN A 25 4.64 16.22 16.40
N ARG A 26 4.92 17.36 15.76
CA ARG A 26 6.26 17.98 15.83
C ARG A 26 6.57 18.54 17.21
N GLN A 27 5.57 19.10 17.91
CA GLN A 27 5.73 19.60 19.27
C GLN A 27 5.94 18.45 20.27
N ALA A 28 5.18 17.37 20.14
CA ALA A 28 5.34 16.16 20.96
C ALA A 28 6.74 15.53 20.78
N GLU A 29 7.25 15.47 19.54
CA GLU A 29 8.59 14.94 19.27
C GLU A 29 9.70 15.85 19.77
N ALA A 30 9.51 17.17 19.74
CA ALA A 30 10.47 18.14 20.29
C ALA A 30 10.60 18.02 21.82
N ALA A 31 9.58 17.49 22.50
CA ALA A 31 9.60 17.26 23.94
C ALA A 31 10.32 15.96 24.35
N LEU A 32 10.55 15.01 23.43
CA LEU A 32 11.20 13.72 23.74
C LEU A 32 12.70 13.87 24.06
N PRO A 33 13.34 12.92 24.75
CA PRO A 33 14.79 12.88 24.90
C PRO A 33 15.54 12.80 23.55
N ARG A 34 16.73 13.40 23.46
CA ARG A 34 17.55 13.45 22.21
C ARG A 34 17.71 12.10 21.51
N LYS A 35 17.91 11.03 22.26
CA LYS A 35 18.14 9.66 21.74
C LYS A 35 16.89 9.08 21.05
N GLU A 36 15.69 9.42 21.53
CA GLU A 36 14.42 9.00 20.93
C GLU A 36 14.10 9.82 19.68
N ARG A 37 14.37 11.13 19.72
CA ARG A 37 14.26 12.01 18.54
C ARG A 37 15.12 11.53 17.39
N GLU A 38 16.36 11.15 17.66
CA GLU A 38 17.27 10.61 16.65
C GLU A 38 16.76 9.28 16.07
N ARG A 39 16.19 8.39 16.89
CA ARG A 39 15.62 7.12 16.42
C ARG A 39 14.46 7.35 15.46
N ILE A 40 13.52 8.24 15.82
CA ILE A 40 12.36 8.59 14.98
C ILE A 40 12.82 9.27 13.68
N SER A 41 13.78 10.18 13.77
CA SER A 41 14.35 10.86 12.59
C SER A 41 15.03 9.86 11.63
N ARG A 42 15.83 8.92 12.15
CA ARG A 42 16.47 7.87 11.33
C ARG A 42 15.44 6.95 10.69
N GLU A 43 14.39 6.57 11.42
CA GLU A 43 13.31 5.75 10.90
C GLU A 43 12.54 6.46 9.78
N ARG A 44 12.23 7.75 9.96
CA ARG A 44 11.63 8.60 8.92
C ARG A 44 12.53 8.75 7.71
N ALA A 45 13.82 9.01 7.89
CA ALA A 45 14.77 9.11 6.79
C ALA A 45 14.86 7.79 6.01
N LYS A 46 14.81 6.65 6.70
CA LYS A 46 14.77 5.31 6.10
C LYS A 46 13.46 5.05 5.34
N ILE A 47 12.33 5.56 5.82
CA ILE A 47 11.04 5.48 5.10
C ILE A 47 11.05 6.40 3.87
N GLN A 48 11.62 7.61 4.01
CA GLN A 48 11.72 8.59 2.93
C GLN A 48 12.61 8.09 1.80
N SER A 49 13.78 7.53 2.12
CA SER A 49 14.71 6.98 1.11
C SER A 49 14.15 5.76 0.36
N ARG A 50 13.16 5.08 0.94
CA ARG A 50 12.41 4.01 0.28
C ARG A 50 11.31 4.53 -0.65
N ARG A 51 10.93 5.81 -0.60
CA ARG A 51 9.82 6.34 -1.41
C ARG A 51 10.13 6.28 -2.90
N ASP A 52 11.35 6.61 -3.30
CA ASP A 52 11.76 6.56 -4.71
C ASP A 52 11.79 5.13 -5.26
N GLN A 53 11.85 4.13 -4.37
CA GLN A 53 11.83 2.71 -4.70
C GLN A 53 10.42 2.09 -4.64
N ARG A 54 9.39 2.87 -4.25
CA ARG A 54 8.02 2.35 -4.13
C ARG A 54 7.32 2.41 -5.48
N ALA A 55 6.88 1.24 -5.94
CA ALA A 55 5.83 1.13 -6.93
C ALA A 55 4.51 0.73 -6.23
N THR A 56 3.42 1.40 -6.59
CA THR A 56 2.08 1.05 -6.12
C THR A 56 1.37 0.32 -7.25
N TYR A 57 0.91 -0.89 -6.97
CA TYR A 57 0.11 -1.70 -7.89
C TYR A 57 -1.24 -2.00 -7.28
N ASP A 58 -2.29 -1.96 -8.10
CA ASP A 58 -3.61 -2.42 -7.70
C ASP A 58 -3.61 -3.95 -7.66
N LEU A 59 -3.85 -4.51 -6.48
CA LEU A 59 -3.93 -5.96 -6.27
C LEU A 59 -5.36 -6.34 -5.88
N PRO A 60 -5.91 -7.45 -6.43
CA PRO A 60 -7.15 -8.01 -5.94
C PRO A 60 -7.10 -8.21 -4.41
N PRO A 61 -8.18 -7.89 -3.66
CA PRO A 61 -8.18 -7.96 -2.20
C PRO A 61 -7.74 -9.33 -1.66
N SER A 62 -8.19 -10.41 -2.29
CA SER A 62 -7.81 -11.79 -1.94
C SER A 62 -6.31 -12.04 -2.07
N LEU A 63 -5.68 -11.57 -3.15
CA LEU A 63 -4.24 -11.71 -3.37
C LEU A 63 -3.44 -10.89 -2.36
N ARG A 64 -3.89 -9.66 -2.10
CA ARG A 64 -3.26 -8.78 -1.09
C ARG A 64 -3.29 -9.41 0.30
N GLU A 65 -4.41 -10.00 0.68
CA GLU A 65 -4.55 -10.67 1.98
C GLU A 65 -3.67 -11.91 2.06
N MET A 66 -3.62 -12.77 1.03
CA MET A 66 -2.73 -13.93 1.03
C MET A 66 -1.24 -13.57 1.15
N VAL A 67 -0.80 -12.52 0.45
CA VAL A 67 0.58 -12.03 0.57
C VAL A 67 0.86 -11.52 1.98
N ARG A 68 -0.12 -10.87 2.62
CA ARG A 68 0.00 -10.41 4.00
C ARG A 68 0.08 -11.58 4.98
N ASP A 69 -0.85 -12.52 4.89
CA ASP A 69 -0.94 -13.68 5.79
C ASP A 69 0.37 -14.49 5.70
N LEU A 70 0.85 -14.77 4.49
CA LEU A 70 2.10 -15.50 4.27
C LEU A 70 3.33 -14.74 4.80
N ALA A 71 3.35 -13.43 4.64
CA ALA A 71 4.42 -12.59 5.18
C ALA A 71 4.43 -12.59 6.71
N GLU A 72 3.25 -12.59 7.34
CA GLU A 72 3.07 -12.66 8.79
C GLU A 72 3.51 -14.01 9.36
N ASP A 73 3.04 -15.10 8.75
CA ASP A 73 3.39 -16.48 9.12
C ASP A 73 4.90 -16.72 9.05
N LEU A 74 5.55 -16.24 7.99
CA LEU A 74 6.99 -16.39 7.79
C LEU A 74 7.82 -15.32 8.51
N ARG A 75 7.18 -14.33 9.14
CA ARG A 75 7.83 -13.16 9.78
C ARG A 75 8.75 -12.40 8.83
N LEU A 76 8.31 -12.20 7.59
CA LEU A 76 9.04 -11.50 6.53
C LEU A 76 8.33 -10.20 6.13
N PRO A 77 9.05 -9.18 5.63
CA PRO A 77 8.43 -8.04 4.97
C PRO A 77 7.70 -8.48 3.68
N ALA A 78 6.41 -8.19 3.57
CA ALA A 78 5.60 -8.49 2.39
C ALA A 78 6.23 -7.96 1.08
N SER A 79 6.90 -6.80 1.13
CA SER A 79 7.59 -6.25 -0.03
C SER A 79 8.70 -7.18 -0.55
N GLN A 80 9.44 -7.86 0.33
CA GLN A 80 10.51 -8.78 -0.08
C GLN A 80 9.95 -10.07 -0.69
N LEU A 81 8.85 -10.57 -0.13
CA LEU A 81 8.13 -11.71 -0.68
C LEU A 81 7.64 -11.41 -2.11
N VAL A 82 7.04 -10.23 -2.31
CA VAL A 82 6.61 -9.77 -3.63
C VAL A 82 7.80 -9.56 -4.56
N THR A 83 8.91 -8.98 -4.09
CA THR A 83 10.14 -8.86 -4.89
C THR A 83 10.61 -10.21 -5.40
N LEU A 84 10.69 -11.24 -4.55
CA LEU A 84 11.08 -12.58 -4.96
C LEU A 84 10.13 -13.16 -6.01
N ALA A 85 8.82 -13.03 -5.79
CA ALA A 85 7.81 -13.50 -6.73
C ALA A 85 7.93 -12.82 -8.10
N LEU A 86 8.14 -11.51 -8.13
CA LEU A 86 8.33 -10.74 -9.37
C LEU A 86 9.62 -11.11 -10.09
N VAL A 87 10.74 -11.26 -9.38
CA VAL A 87 12.02 -11.69 -9.98
C VAL A 87 11.88 -13.06 -10.62
N ARG A 88 11.25 -14.01 -9.91
CA ARG A 88 11.00 -15.35 -10.44
C ARG A 88 10.09 -15.31 -11.66
N PHE A 89 8.98 -14.57 -11.58
CA PHE A 89 8.06 -14.40 -12.71
C PHE A 89 8.78 -13.84 -13.96
N LEU A 90 9.58 -12.79 -13.80
CA LEU A 90 10.31 -12.18 -14.91
C LEU A 90 11.36 -13.14 -15.50
N SER A 91 12.05 -13.91 -14.65
CA SER A 91 12.98 -14.93 -15.10
C SER A 91 12.28 -16.05 -15.87
N ASP A 92 11.18 -16.57 -15.33
CA ASP A 92 10.39 -17.63 -15.96
C ASP A 92 9.78 -17.16 -17.29
N TYR A 93 9.33 -15.89 -17.37
CA TYR A 93 8.88 -15.29 -18.63
C TYR A 93 10.00 -15.14 -19.66
N ALA A 94 11.19 -14.66 -19.25
CA ALA A 94 12.34 -14.53 -20.14
C ALA A 94 12.81 -15.90 -20.68
N ASN A 95 12.64 -16.96 -19.90
CA ASN A 95 12.96 -18.34 -20.28
C ASN A 95 11.82 -19.04 -21.07
N GLY A 96 10.73 -18.34 -21.39
CA GLY A 96 9.60 -18.89 -22.15
C GLY A 96 8.74 -19.88 -21.37
N LEU A 97 8.89 -19.96 -20.04
CA LEU A 97 8.09 -20.84 -19.17
C LEU A 97 6.68 -20.26 -18.90
N ILE A 98 6.51 -18.95 -19.09
CA ILE A 98 5.25 -18.26 -18.91
C ILE A 98 4.74 -17.76 -20.26
N ASP A 99 3.62 -18.31 -20.68
CA ASP A 99 2.88 -17.81 -21.85
C ASP A 99 1.76 -16.85 -21.41
N LEU A 100 1.98 -15.56 -21.62
CA LEU A 100 0.98 -14.52 -21.35
C LEU A 100 -0.14 -14.48 -22.38
N GLY A 101 0.05 -15.06 -23.58
CA GLY A 101 -0.95 -15.07 -24.65
C GLY A 101 -2.27 -15.66 -24.21
N LYS A 102 -2.24 -16.67 -23.33
CA LYS A 102 -3.40 -17.34 -22.73
C LYS A 102 -4.31 -16.41 -21.93
N TYR A 103 -3.79 -15.27 -21.49
CA TYR A 103 -4.51 -14.31 -20.66
C TYR A 103 -4.77 -12.97 -21.37
N LYS A 104 -4.19 -12.75 -22.56
CA LYS A 104 -4.33 -11.48 -23.28
C LYS A 104 -5.72 -11.35 -23.89
N GLN A 105 -6.35 -10.22 -23.63
CA GLN A 105 -7.53 -9.74 -24.35
C GLN A 105 -7.26 -8.34 -24.93
N PRO A 106 -7.83 -7.97 -26.09
CA PRO A 106 -7.71 -6.61 -26.60
C PRO A 106 -8.17 -5.59 -25.55
N SER A 107 -7.38 -4.54 -25.37
CA SER A 107 -7.75 -3.46 -24.46
C SER A 107 -8.65 -2.43 -25.13
N ARG A 108 -9.50 -1.80 -24.34
CA ARG A 108 -10.30 -0.63 -24.76
C ARG A 108 -9.59 0.69 -24.45
N SER A 109 -8.44 0.65 -23.77
CA SER A 109 -7.67 1.84 -23.43
C SER A 109 -6.86 2.30 -24.63
N PRO A 110 -6.83 3.60 -24.95
CA PRO A 110 -5.96 4.12 -26.02
C PRO A 110 -4.46 4.00 -25.69
N ARG A 111 -4.11 3.67 -24.43
CA ARG A 111 -2.72 3.58 -23.97
C ARG A 111 -2.09 2.19 -24.16
N TYR A 112 -2.90 1.14 -24.19
CA TYR A 112 -2.42 -0.24 -24.17
C TYR A 112 -3.16 -1.06 -25.22
N ASP A 113 -2.46 -1.96 -25.90
CA ASP A 113 -3.09 -2.84 -26.89
C ASP A 113 -3.82 -4.02 -26.24
N TRP A 114 -3.34 -4.48 -25.08
CA TRP A 114 -3.80 -5.70 -24.41
C TRP A 114 -4.05 -5.49 -22.92
N ASN A 115 -5.04 -6.18 -22.38
CA ASN A 115 -5.25 -6.39 -20.95
C ASN A 115 -5.01 -7.86 -20.62
N LEU A 116 -4.67 -8.15 -19.36
CA LEU A 116 -4.66 -9.52 -18.85
C LEU A 116 -6.00 -9.83 -18.18
N VAL A 117 -6.62 -10.94 -18.55
CA VAL A 117 -7.76 -11.54 -17.86
C VAL A 117 -7.26 -12.67 -17.00
N PHE A 118 -7.61 -12.64 -15.73
CA PHE A 118 -7.24 -13.67 -14.78
C PHE A 118 -8.45 -14.60 -14.54
N PRO A 119 -8.42 -15.87 -14.99
CA PRO A 119 -9.47 -16.83 -14.68
C PRO A 119 -9.65 -16.96 -13.17
N GLU A 120 -10.89 -17.13 -12.70
CA GLU A 120 -11.17 -17.32 -11.27
C GLU A 120 -10.40 -18.49 -10.66
N ALA A 121 -10.12 -19.54 -11.47
CA ALA A 121 -9.35 -20.70 -11.06
C ALA A 121 -7.91 -20.37 -10.61
N LEU A 122 -7.35 -19.23 -11.04
CA LEU A 122 -6.02 -18.78 -10.58
C LEU A 122 -6.04 -18.26 -9.15
N PHE A 123 -7.21 -17.85 -8.64
CA PHE A 123 -7.34 -17.37 -7.28
C PHE A 123 -7.79 -18.52 -6.37
N PRO A 124 -7.00 -18.91 -5.37
CA PRO A 124 -7.42 -19.96 -4.45
C PRO A 124 -8.69 -19.51 -3.71
N LYS A 125 -9.71 -20.36 -3.75
CA LYS A 125 -10.95 -20.15 -3.00
C LYS A 125 -10.61 -20.32 -1.52
N ARG A 126 -10.70 -19.25 -0.72
CA ARG A 126 -10.63 -19.37 0.73
C ARG A 126 -11.73 -20.34 1.19
N LYS A 127 -11.36 -21.45 1.82
CA LYS A 127 -12.30 -22.21 2.64
C LYS A 127 -12.68 -21.29 3.80
N LYS A 128 -13.94 -20.85 3.85
CA LYS A 128 -14.49 -20.23 5.06
C LYS A 128 -14.40 -21.28 6.17
N GLY A 129 -13.52 -21.04 7.13
CA GLY A 129 -13.55 -21.69 8.45
C GLY A 129 -14.61 -21.04 9.31
#